data_AF-A0A553QQX7-F1
#
_entry.id   AF-A0A553QQX7-F1
#
_cell.length_a   1.000
_cell.length_b   1.000
_cell.length_c   1.000
_cell.angle_alpha   90.00
_cell.angle_beta   90.00
_cell.angle_gamma   90.00
#
_symmetry.space_group_name_H-M   'P 1'
#
loop_
_entity.id
_entity.type
_entity.pdbx_description
1 polymer ?
#
loop_
_entity_poly.entity_id
_entity_poly.type
_entity_poly.pdbx_seq_one_letter_code
_entity_poly.pdbx_strand_id
1 'polypeptide(L)'
;MSSPLVHLKQSDLVHTIGESAALGAAGVVLWGSSEYARSQRNCLTVKKYIDGALGHYVINVTSAAKLCSRALCKKNGKCVRKSLDSQTYLHLNPRFFNIHLNHGIRGPRFHVSGHLNNLDILDMKHKFTCQCYQGWTGIYCEIPQTTQPLLPHPRDSFLRELLLVLSLHFSCLSVIMFLALCLLIKCLIL
;
A
#
# COMPACT_ATOMS: atom_id res chain seq x y z
N MET A 1 24.89 -25.33 6.11
CA MET A 1 24.66 -24.98 4.68
C MET A 1 23.52 -23.98 4.67
N SER A 2 23.77 -22.70 4.35
CA SER A 2 22.74 -21.66 4.37
C SER A 2 21.83 -21.81 3.15
N SER A 3 20.51 -21.88 3.35
CA SER A 3 19.54 -21.92 2.25
C SER A 3 19.71 -20.72 1.31
N PRO A 4 19.56 -20.89 -0.01
CA PRO A 4 19.69 -19.79 -0.95
C PRO A 4 18.62 -18.72 -0.70
N LEU A 5 19.00 -17.44 -0.78
CA LEU A 5 18.06 -16.33 -0.70
C LEU A 5 17.10 -16.39 -1.89
N VAL A 6 15.80 -16.44 -1.61
CA VAL A 6 14.74 -16.45 -2.63
C VAL A 6 14.23 -15.02 -2.80
N HIS A 7 14.20 -14.54 -4.04
CA HIS A 7 13.71 -13.20 -4.37
C HIS A 7 12.37 -13.28 -5.11
N LEU A 8 11.52 -12.29 -4.88
CA LEU A 8 10.25 -12.15 -5.59
C LEU A 8 10.53 -11.83 -7.07
N LYS A 9 9.85 -12.56 -7.96
CA LYS A 9 9.90 -12.30 -9.40
C LYS A 9 9.06 -11.08 -9.74
N GLN A 10 9.17 -10.60 -10.98
CA GLN A 10 8.38 -9.47 -11.46
C GLN A 10 6.86 -9.69 -11.29
N SER A 11 6.36 -10.90 -11.55
CA SER A 11 4.95 -11.26 -11.33
C SER A 11 4.53 -11.08 -9.88
N ASP A 12 5.39 -11.48 -8.95
CA ASP A 12 5.09 -11.43 -7.51
C ASP A 12 5.07 -9.98 -7.05
N LEU A 13 5.98 -9.14 -7.55
CA LEU A 13 5.99 -7.69 -7.29
C LEU A 13 4.72 -7.00 -7.82
N VAL A 14 4.25 -7.41 -9.00
CA VAL A 14 2.98 -6.93 -9.58
C VAL A 14 1.79 -7.30 -8.70
N HIS A 15 1.65 -8.57 -8.35
CA HIS A 15 0.52 -9.07 -7.56
C HIS A 15 0.59 -8.76 -6.06
N THR A 16 1.64 -8.09 -5.58
CA THR A 16 1.77 -7.68 -4.16
C THR A 16 1.84 -6.16 -4.02
N ILE A 17 2.99 -5.57 -4.32
CA ILE A 17 3.23 -4.12 -4.23
C ILE A 17 2.37 -3.39 -5.27
N GLY A 18 2.27 -3.91 -6.49
CA GLY A 18 1.43 -3.34 -7.55
C GLY A 18 -0.04 -3.31 -7.17
N GLU A 19 -0.54 -4.43 -6.66
CA GLU A 19 -1.92 -4.56 -6.20
C GLU A 19 -2.23 -3.58 -5.07
N SER A 20 -1.34 -3.50 -4.07
CA SER A 20 -1.47 -2.54 -2.96
C SER A 20 -1.57 -1.10 -3.45
N ALA A 21 -0.73 -0.71 -4.41
CA ALA A 21 -0.75 0.63 -4.99
C ALA A 21 -2.00 0.88 -5.84
N ALA A 22 -2.44 -0.10 -6.63
CA ALA A 22 -3.64 0.00 -7.46
C ALA A 22 -4.91 0.20 -6.62
N LEU A 23 -4.96 -0.38 -5.42
CA LEU A 23 -6.05 -0.21 -4.45
C LEU A 23 -5.91 1.05 -3.58
N GLY A 24 -4.91 1.90 -3.83
CA GLY A 24 -4.69 3.14 -3.09
C GLY A 24 -4.26 2.92 -1.63
N ALA A 25 -3.44 1.91 -1.35
CA ALA A 25 -2.72 1.84 -0.08
C ALA A 25 -1.89 3.11 0.13
N ALA A 26 -1.73 3.54 1.39
CA ALA A 26 -0.88 4.68 1.72
C ALA A 26 0.61 4.38 1.52
N GLY A 27 0.98 3.10 1.55
CA GLY A 27 2.34 2.62 1.35
C GLY A 27 2.44 1.12 1.63
N VAL A 28 3.65 0.60 1.57
CA VAL A 28 3.99 -0.79 1.91
C VAL A 28 5.22 -0.81 2.80
N VAL A 29 5.31 -1.80 3.69
CA VAL A 29 6.50 -2.04 4.51
C VAL A 29 7.20 -3.28 3.99
N LEU A 30 8.44 -3.13 3.53
CA LEU A 30 9.27 -4.25 3.10
C LEU A 30 10.04 -4.78 4.31
N TRP A 31 9.69 -5.98 4.75
CA TRP A 31 10.38 -6.66 5.85
C TRP A 31 11.18 -7.85 5.31
N GLY A 32 12.26 -8.21 6.02
CA GLY A 32 13.08 -9.38 5.73
C GLY A 32 13.69 -9.95 7.00
N SER A 33 13.95 -11.26 6.99
CA SER A 33 14.68 -11.95 8.07
C SER A 33 16.10 -11.41 8.24
N SER A 34 16.67 -11.51 9.44
CA SER A 34 18.09 -11.21 9.71
C SER A 34 19.05 -12.00 8.82
N GLU A 35 18.61 -13.15 8.30
CA GLU A 35 19.34 -13.98 7.33
C GLU A 35 19.79 -13.22 6.08
N TYR A 36 19.01 -12.24 5.61
CA TYR A 36 19.34 -11.43 4.44
C TYR A 36 20.55 -10.51 4.66
N ALA A 37 20.89 -10.21 5.91
CA ALA A 37 22.02 -9.35 6.29
C ALA A 37 23.17 -10.12 6.97
N ARG A 38 23.08 -11.47 7.06
CA ARG A 38 23.99 -12.28 7.88
C ARG A 38 25.44 -12.34 7.37
N SER A 39 25.66 -12.14 6.07
CA SER A 39 27.01 -12.23 5.48
C SER A 39 27.19 -11.19 4.39
N GLN A 40 28.44 -10.82 4.10
CA GLN A 40 28.78 -9.92 2.98
C GLN A 40 28.16 -10.41 1.66
N ARG A 41 28.19 -11.73 1.41
CA ARG A 41 27.56 -12.32 0.22
C ARG A 41 26.07 -12.05 0.18
N ASN A 42 25.35 -12.27 1.28
CA ASN A 42 23.91 -12.03 1.36
C ASN A 42 23.57 -10.55 1.18
N CYS A 43 24.32 -9.65 1.82
CA CYS A 43 24.17 -8.20 1.66
C CYS A 43 24.36 -7.77 0.20
N LEU A 44 25.37 -8.29 -0.49
CA LEU A 44 25.62 -7.98 -1.90
C LEU A 44 24.52 -8.55 -2.83
N THR A 45 24.00 -9.72 -2.53
CA THR A 45 22.84 -10.30 -3.24
C THR A 45 21.60 -9.43 -3.07
N VAL A 46 21.29 -8.99 -1.84
CA VAL A 46 20.17 -8.07 -1.56
C VAL A 46 20.39 -6.73 -2.25
N LYS A 47 21.61 -6.17 -2.20
CA LYS A 47 21.95 -4.94 -2.91
C LYS A 47 21.69 -5.06 -4.41
N LYS A 48 22.08 -6.18 -5.04
CA LYS A 48 21.82 -6.43 -6.46
C LYS A 48 20.32 -6.49 -6.77
N TYR A 49 19.54 -7.07 -5.88
CA TYR A 49 18.08 -7.13 -6.04
C TYR A 49 17.42 -5.75 -5.90
N ILE A 50 17.85 -4.96 -4.92
CA ILE A 50 17.39 -3.58 -4.69
C ILE A 50 17.81 -2.66 -5.86
N ASP A 51 19.07 -2.70 -6.29
CA ASP A 51 19.55 -1.90 -7.43
C ASP A 51 18.95 -2.38 -8.77
N GLY A 52 18.39 -3.59 -8.81
CA GLY A 52 17.77 -4.20 -9.99
C GLY A 52 16.24 -4.25 -9.89
N ALA A 53 15.68 -5.46 -9.97
CA ALA A 53 14.25 -5.68 -10.15
C ALA A 53 13.36 -4.97 -9.12
N LEU A 54 13.69 -5.06 -7.83
CA LEU A 54 12.86 -4.45 -6.78
C LEU A 54 12.87 -2.92 -6.86
N GLY A 55 14.05 -2.30 -6.94
CA GLY A 55 14.14 -0.84 -6.99
C GLY A 55 13.51 -0.25 -8.24
N HIS A 56 13.77 -0.86 -9.41
CA HIS A 56 13.11 -0.44 -10.65
C HIS A 56 11.59 -0.51 -10.54
N TYR A 57 11.06 -1.58 -9.96
CA TYR A 57 9.62 -1.74 -9.81
C TYR A 57 9.01 -0.76 -8.79
N VAL A 58 9.65 -0.57 -7.64
CA VAL A 58 9.20 0.39 -6.61
C VAL A 58 9.17 1.81 -7.17
N ILE A 59 10.20 2.21 -7.92
CA ILE A 59 10.26 3.53 -8.56
C ILE A 59 9.18 3.67 -9.64
N ASN A 60 8.95 2.63 -10.44
CA ASN A 60 7.89 2.59 -11.44
C ASN A 60 6.51 2.88 -10.80
N VAL A 61 6.12 2.06 -9.82
CA VAL A 61 4.81 2.17 -9.16
C VAL A 61 4.67 3.50 -8.41
N THR A 62 5.70 3.91 -7.65
CA THR A 62 5.64 5.13 -6.83
C THR A 62 5.56 6.39 -7.69
N SER A 63 6.36 6.47 -8.76
CA SER A 63 6.31 7.61 -9.69
C SER A 63 4.99 7.66 -10.43
N ALA A 64 4.48 6.51 -10.88
CA ALA A 64 3.17 6.45 -11.51
C ALA A 64 2.06 6.91 -10.55
N ALA A 65 2.08 6.49 -9.28
CA ALA A 65 1.07 6.88 -8.28
C ALA A 65 1.07 8.39 -8.04
N LYS A 66 2.27 8.97 -7.91
CA LYS A 66 2.47 10.42 -7.78
C LYS A 66 1.96 11.18 -9.00
N LEU A 67 2.25 10.68 -10.21
CA LEU A 67 1.81 11.29 -11.45
C LEU A 67 0.29 11.22 -11.61
N CYS A 68 -0.32 10.08 -11.29
CA CYS A 68 -1.77 9.91 -11.32
C CYS A 68 -2.46 10.85 -10.32
N SER A 69 -1.97 10.91 -9.07
CA SER A 69 -2.47 11.85 -8.05
C SER A 69 -2.41 13.29 -8.54
N ARG A 70 -1.30 13.70 -9.18
CA ARG A 70 -1.14 15.04 -9.75
C ARG A 70 -2.08 15.30 -10.92
N ALA A 71 -2.20 14.35 -11.85
CA ALA A 71 -2.92 14.54 -13.11
C ALA A 71 -4.44 14.44 -12.93
N LEU A 72 -4.91 13.46 -12.16
CA LEU A 72 -6.32 13.18 -11.97
C LEU A 72 -6.87 13.78 -10.67
N CYS A 73 -6.16 13.63 -9.56
CA CYS A 73 -6.69 13.95 -8.22
C CYS A 73 -6.21 15.30 -7.69
N LYS A 74 -5.74 16.21 -8.56
CA LYS A 74 -5.23 17.56 -8.22
C LYS A 74 -4.17 17.60 -7.12
N LYS A 75 -3.44 16.49 -6.90
CA LYS A 75 -2.51 16.25 -5.76
C LYS A 75 -3.18 16.15 -4.38
N ASN A 76 -4.51 16.14 -4.34
CA ASN A 76 -5.34 16.17 -3.14
C ASN A 76 -6.03 14.82 -2.88
N GLY A 77 -5.58 13.77 -3.57
CA GLY A 77 -6.08 12.42 -3.38
C GLY A 77 -5.15 11.41 -4.01
N LYS A 78 -5.45 10.14 -3.77
CA LYS A 78 -4.76 9.00 -4.37
C LYS A 78 -5.64 8.33 -5.41
N CYS A 79 -5.02 7.78 -6.44
CA CYS A 79 -5.73 7.01 -7.44
C CYS A 79 -6.05 5.61 -6.91
N VAL A 80 -7.28 5.15 -7.15
CA VAL A 80 -7.78 3.82 -6.80
C VAL A 80 -8.41 3.17 -8.03
N ARG A 81 -8.14 1.88 -8.24
CA ARG A 81 -8.63 1.11 -9.38
C ARG A 81 -10.15 1.08 -9.36
N LYS A 82 -10.79 1.36 -10.50
CA LYS A 82 -12.26 1.42 -10.57
C LYS A 82 -12.92 0.05 -10.45
N SER A 83 -12.34 -0.97 -11.09
CA SER A 83 -12.86 -2.33 -11.08
C SER A 83 -11.92 -3.23 -10.28
N LEU A 84 -12.43 -3.76 -9.16
CA LEU A 84 -11.68 -4.65 -8.28
C LEU A 84 -11.23 -5.93 -9.01
N ASP A 85 -12.05 -6.44 -9.93
CA ASP A 85 -11.77 -7.67 -10.69
C ASP A 85 -10.84 -7.45 -11.89
N SER A 86 -10.52 -6.20 -12.23
CA SER A 86 -9.63 -5.90 -13.35
C SER A 86 -8.16 -6.09 -12.99
N GLN A 87 -7.38 -6.64 -13.92
CA GLN A 87 -5.92 -6.79 -13.81
C GLN A 87 -5.17 -5.49 -14.17
N THR A 88 -5.65 -4.36 -13.65
CA THR A 88 -5.07 -3.05 -13.93
C THR A 88 -4.14 -2.64 -12.80
N TYR A 89 -2.91 -2.26 -13.15
CA TYR A 89 -1.90 -1.80 -12.21
C TYR A 89 -1.44 -0.39 -12.57
N LEU A 90 -0.90 0.30 -11.58
CA LEU A 90 -0.51 1.69 -11.71
C LEU A 90 1.00 1.77 -11.97
N HIS A 91 1.36 1.76 -13.26
CA HIS A 91 2.75 1.77 -13.77
C HIS A 91 2.99 2.94 -14.73
N LEU A 92 4.24 3.38 -14.82
CA LEU A 92 4.72 4.31 -15.83
C LEU A 92 4.61 3.66 -17.22
N ASN A 93 4.23 4.45 -18.21
CA ASN A 93 4.24 4.01 -19.59
C ASN A 93 5.70 3.87 -20.08
N PRO A 94 6.18 2.66 -20.38
CA PRO A 94 7.58 2.44 -20.76
C PRO A 94 7.97 3.09 -22.09
N ARG A 95 7.00 3.57 -22.89
CA ARG A 95 7.28 4.29 -24.13
C ARG A 95 7.73 5.73 -23.90
N PHE A 96 7.29 6.35 -22.81
CA PHE A 96 7.53 7.78 -22.54
C PHE A 96 8.34 8.02 -21.27
N PHE A 97 8.51 7.01 -20.44
CA PHE A 97 9.28 7.08 -19.21
C PHE A 97 10.43 6.09 -19.22
N ASN A 98 11.59 6.54 -18.76
CA ASN A 98 12.76 5.70 -18.56
C ASN A 98 13.24 5.82 -17.12
N ILE A 99 13.58 4.69 -16.52
CA ILE A 99 14.11 4.62 -15.15
C ILE A 99 15.58 4.22 -15.26
N HIS A 100 16.47 5.10 -14.79
CA HIS A 100 17.91 4.89 -14.82
C HIS A 100 18.45 4.72 -13.41
N LEU A 101 19.33 3.73 -13.22
CA LEU A 101 20.10 3.58 -12.00
C LEU A 101 21.25 4.61 -12.02
N ASN A 102 21.34 5.42 -10.98
CA ASN A 102 22.46 6.33 -10.77
C ASN A 102 23.56 5.63 -9.98
N HIS A 103 24.72 5.47 -10.61
CA HIS A 103 25.90 4.87 -10.00
C HIS A 103 26.77 5.88 -9.23
N GLY A 104 26.41 7.17 -9.26
CA GLY A 104 27.11 8.21 -8.51
C GLY A 104 27.03 8.02 -7.00
N ILE A 105 27.99 8.63 -6.29
CA ILE A 105 28.11 8.58 -4.82
C ILE A 105 27.12 9.54 -4.15
N ARG A 106 26.62 10.55 -4.89
CA ARG A 106 25.71 11.59 -4.40
C ARG A 106 24.43 11.63 -5.23
N GLY A 107 23.31 11.92 -4.57
CA GLY A 107 21.99 12.08 -5.19
C GLY A 107 21.11 10.82 -5.13
N PRO A 108 19.89 10.87 -5.72
CA PRO A 108 18.97 9.75 -5.72
C PRO A 108 19.56 8.53 -6.44
N ARG A 109 19.29 7.34 -5.91
CA ARG A 109 19.76 6.07 -6.49
C ARG A 109 19.13 5.77 -7.85
N PHE A 110 17.90 6.23 -8.07
CA PHE A 110 17.18 6.10 -9.33
C PHE A 110 16.76 7.47 -9.85
N HIS A 111 16.84 7.65 -11.16
CA HIS A 111 16.37 8.83 -11.87
C HIS A 111 15.28 8.42 -12.87
N VAL A 112 14.15 9.12 -12.86
CA VAL A 112 13.05 8.91 -13.81
C VAL A 112 13.03 10.08 -14.78
N SER A 113 13.23 9.80 -16.07
CA SER A 113 13.07 10.76 -17.15
C SER A 113 11.78 10.46 -17.92
N GLY A 114 11.20 11.48 -18.55
CA GLY A 114 9.93 11.36 -19.27
C GLY A 114 8.88 12.35 -18.82
N HIS A 115 7.75 12.36 -19.52
CA HIS A 115 6.60 13.19 -19.16
C HIS A 115 5.30 12.47 -19.48
N LEU A 116 4.26 12.79 -18.71
CA LEU A 116 2.90 12.38 -19.02
C LEU A 116 2.46 13.04 -20.34
N ASN A 117 1.77 12.30 -21.18
CA ASN A 117 1.04 12.86 -22.31
C ASN A 117 -0.48 12.72 -22.12
N ASN A 118 -1.26 13.30 -23.03
CA ASN A 118 -2.73 13.27 -22.94
C ASN A 118 -3.31 11.86 -23.04
N LEU A 119 -2.69 10.95 -23.80
CA LEU A 119 -3.15 9.56 -23.92
C LEU A 119 -2.95 8.80 -22.61
N ASP A 120 -1.82 9.01 -21.92
CA ASP A 120 -1.57 8.42 -20.60
C ASP A 120 -2.61 8.92 -19.58
N ILE A 121 -2.93 10.22 -19.62
CA ILE A 121 -3.95 10.80 -18.72
C ILE A 121 -5.33 10.22 -19.01
N LEU A 122 -5.70 10.04 -20.27
CA LEU A 122 -6.96 9.41 -20.68
C LEU A 122 -7.04 7.95 -20.23
N ASP A 123 -5.95 7.19 -20.39
CA ASP A 123 -5.85 5.80 -19.93
C ASP A 123 -5.98 5.70 -18.41
N MET A 124 -5.27 6.55 -17.66
CA MET A 124 -5.42 6.66 -16.21
C MET A 124 -6.86 6.99 -15.82
N LYS A 125 -7.48 7.98 -16.48
CA LYS A 125 -8.87 8.40 -16.23
C LYS A 125 -9.86 7.27 -16.52
N HIS A 126 -9.59 6.41 -17.49
CA HIS A 126 -10.43 5.27 -17.79
C HIS A 126 -10.37 4.23 -16.66
N LYS A 127 -9.16 3.90 -16.20
CA LYS A 127 -8.87 2.78 -15.28
C LYS A 127 -8.98 3.11 -13.78
N PHE A 128 -8.76 4.37 -13.40
CA PHE A 128 -8.65 4.82 -12.01
C PHE A 128 -9.62 5.95 -11.68
N THR A 129 -10.04 6.01 -10.42
CA THR A 129 -10.78 7.12 -9.82
C THR A 129 -10.00 7.67 -8.62
N CYS A 130 -10.45 8.77 -8.03
CA CYS A 130 -9.79 9.40 -6.90
C CYS A 130 -10.43 9.02 -5.57
N GLN A 131 -9.59 8.71 -4.57
CA GLN A 131 -9.94 8.76 -3.16
C GLN A 131 -9.26 9.99 -2.55
N CYS A 132 -10.05 10.99 -2.19
CA CYS A 132 -9.53 12.26 -1.69
C CYS A 132 -8.92 12.14 -0.30
N TYR A 133 -7.88 12.95 -0.06
CA TYR A 133 -7.34 13.15 1.27
C TYR A 133 -8.33 13.95 2.12
N GLN A 134 -8.15 13.89 3.43
CA GLN A 134 -8.95 14.65 4.38
C GLN A 134 -8.92 16.15 4.03
N GLY A 135 -10.09 16.79 4.02
CA GLY A 135 -10.24 18.20 3.65
C GLY A 135 -10.47 18.44 2.16
N TRP A 136 -10.62 17.40 1.34
CA TRP A 136 -10.89 17.52 -0.10
C TRP A 136 -12.05 16.62 -0.53
N THR A 137 -12.82 17.10 -1.50
CA THR A 137 -13.96 16.40 -2.10
C THR A 137 -14.04 16.69 -3.60
N GLY A 138 -15.03 16.10 -4.26
CA GLY A 138 -15.20 16.11 -5.71
C GLY A 138 -14.63 14.84 -6.37
N ILE A 139 -15.01 14.61 -7.63
CA ILE A 139 -14.61 13.41 -8.38
C ILE A 139 -13.09 13.39 -8.60
N TYR A 140 -12.45 14.57 -8.64
CA TYR A 140 -11.03 14.77 -8.89
C TYR A 140 -10.31 15.43 -7.71
N CYS A 141 -10.93 15.47 -6.52
CA CYS A 141 -10.40 16.13 -5.33
C CYS A 141 -10.07 17.61 -5.54
N GLU A 142 -10.90 18.28 -6.34
CA GLU A 142 -10.73 19.66 -6.77
C GLU A 142 -11.39 20.68 -5.82
N ILE A 143 -12.23 20.22 -4.90
CA ILE A 143 -13.01 21.09 -4.00
C ILE A 143 -12.43 20.96 -2.57
N PRO A 144 -11.90 22.04 -1.97
CA PRO A 144 -11.59 22.05 -0.55
C PRO A 144 -12.88 21.89 0.25
N GLN A 145 -12.90 20.97 1.20
CA GLN A 145 -13.98 20.90 2.18
C GLN A 145 -13.83 22.10 3.12
N THR A 146 -14.74 23.06 3.00
CA THR A 146 -14.86 24.10 4.01
C THR A 146 -15.36 23.40 5.27
N THR A 147 -14.52 23.32 6.30
CA THR A 147 -14.97 23.01 7.64
C THR A 147 -15.98 24.10 8.02
N GLN A 148 -17.27 23.86 7.78
CA GLN A 148 -18.20 24.16 8.84
C GLN A 148 -17.63 23.44 10.07
N PRO A 149 -17.52 24.09 11.24
CA PRO A 149 -17.19 23.36 12.46
C PRO A 149 -18.13 22.16 12.46
N LEU A 150 -17.57 20.97 12.61
CA LEU A 150 -18.36 19.77 12.84
C LEU A 150 -19.33 20.16 13.96
N LEU A 151 -20.57 20.46 13.58
CA LEU A 151 -21.69 20.42 14.50
C LEU A 151 -21.55 19.01 15.08
N PRO A 152 -21.35 18.87 16.41
CA PRO A 152 -21.06 17.58 16.99
C PRO A 152 -22.09 16.60 16.47
N HIS A 153 -21.64 15.64 15.67
CA HIS A 153 -22.51 14.64 15.09
C HIS A 153 -23.20 13.95 16.29
N PRO A 154 -24.54 13.92 16.33
CA PRO A 154 -25.25 13.62 17.56
C PRO A 154 -24.95 12.17 17.98
N ARG A 155 -24.27 12.00 19.11
CA ARG A 155 -24.27 10.82 20.00
C ARG A 155 -24.08 9.41 19.40
N ASP A 156 -23.72 9.23 18.14
CA ASP A 156 -23.55 7.88 17.55
C ASP A 156 -22.13 7.33 17.69
N SER A 157 -21.12 8.20 17.81
CA SER A 157 -19.73 7.76 17.99
C SER A 157 -19.50 7.06 19.34
N PHE A 158 -20.11 7.58 20.41
CA PHE A 158 -19.96 7.00 21.75
C PHE A 158 -20.69 5.65 21.87
N LEU A 159 -21.89 5.53 21.29
CA LEU A 159 -22.59 4.24 21.27
C LEU A 159 -21.85 3.21 20.41
N ARG A 160 -21.25 3.62 19.29
CA ARG A 160 -20.47 2.71 18.43
C ARG A 160 -19.16 2.27 19.08
N GLU A 161 -18.42 3.17 19.73
CA GLU A 161 -17.26 2.86 20.56
C GLU A 161 -17.64 1.93 21.72
N LEU A 162 -18.73 2.24 22.43
CA LEU A 162 -19.24 1.40 23.52
C LEU A 162 -19.68 0.03 23.02
N LEU A 163 -20.36 -0.06 21.87
CA LEU A 163 -20.74 -1.33 21.24
C LEU A 163 -19.52 -2.15 20.82
N LEU A 164 -18.47 -1.52 20.30
CA LEU A 164 -17.21 -2.18 19.97
C LEU A 164 -16.51 -2.70 21.23
N VAL A 165 -16.44 -1.90 22.29
CA VAL A 165 -15.86 -2.30 23.58
C VAL A 165 -16.66 -3.41 24.23
N LEU A 166 -18.00 -3.31 24.25
CA LEU A 166 -18.90 -4.35 24.76
C LEU A 166 -18.79 -5.64 23.95
N SER A 167 -18.68 -5.55 22.62
CA SER A 167 -18.46 -6.70 21.74
C SER A 167 -17.11 -7.38 22.00
N LEU A 168 -16.04 -6.59 22.19
CA LEU A 168 -14.71 -7.12 22.52
C LEU A 168 -14.72 -7.77 23.90
N HIS A 169 -15.37 -7.13 24.88
CA HIS A 169 -15.47 -7.62 26.25
C HIS A 169 -16.29 -8.91 26.34
N PHE A 170 -17.43 -8.99 25.63
CA PHE A 170 -18.25 -10.19 25.55
C PHE A 170 -17.50 -11.35 24.89
N SER A 171 -16.76 -11.06 23.80
CA SER A 171 -15.92 -12.06 23.13
C SER A 171 -14.78 -12.55 24.02
N CYS A 172 -14.20 -11.68 24.84
CA CYS A 172 -13.17 -12.06 25.81
C CYS A 172 -13.73 -12.93 26.93
N LEU A 173 -14.87 -12.54 27.53
CA LEU A 173 -15.53 -13.29 28.59
C LEU A 173 -15.97 -14.68 28.11
N SER A 174 -16.50 -14.81 26.88
CA SER A 174 -16.90 -16.11 26.34
C SER A 174 -15.71 -17.06 26.15
N VAL A 175 -14.56 -16.55 25.69
CA VAL A 175 -13.32 -17.32 25.59
C VAL A 175 -12.82 -17.74 26.98
N ILE A 176 -12.82 -16.83 27.97
CA ILE A 176 -12.40 -17.13 29.33
C ILE A 176 -13.31 -18.21 29.97
N MET A 177 -14.63 -18.07 29.85
CA MET A 177 -15.59 -19.04 30.37
C MET A 177 -15.46 -20.40 29.69
N PHE A 178 -15.22 -20.43 28.38
CA PHE A 178 -14.99 -21.68 27.64
C PHE A 178 -13.69 -22.37 28.10
N LEU A 179 -12.60 -21.61 28.27
CA LEU A 179 -11.34 -22.15 28.77
C LEU A 179 -11.48 -22.66 30.22
N ALA A 180 -12.17 -21.92 31.09
CA ALA A 180 -12.45 -22.34 32.46
C ALA A 180 -13.30 -23.62 32.49
N LEU A 181 -14.35 -23.72 31.67
CA LEU A 181 -15.18 -24.91 31.55
C LEU A 181 -14.36 -26.10 31.01
N CYS A 182 -13.51 -25.90 29.99
CA CYS A 182 -12.61 -26.93 29.50
C CYS A 182 -11.63 -27.42 30.57
N LEU A 183 -11.13 -26.52 31.42
CA LEU A 183 -10.27 -26.88 32.55
C LEU A 183 -11.03 -27.65 33.63
N LEU A 184 -12.26 -27.26 33.96
CA LEU A 184 -13.11 -28.00 34.90
C LEU A 184 -13.48 -29.39 34.39
N ILE A 185 -13.85 -29.51 33.11
CA ILE A 185 -14.12 -30.80 32.47
C ILE A 185 -12.87 -31.68 32.47
N LYS A 186 -11.70 -31.13 32.14
CA LYS A 186 -10.42 -31.85 32.25
C LYS A 186 -10.14 -32.31 33.68
N CYS A 187 -10.47 -31.50 34.69
CA CYS A 187 -10.29 -31.84 36.10
C CYS A 187 -11.29 -32.90 36.60
N LEU A 188 -12.49 -32.98 35.99
CA LEU A 188 -13.49 -34.00 36.32
C LEU A 188 -13.23 -35.36 35.66
N ILE A 189 -12.51 -35.37 34.53
CA ILE A 189 -12.20 -36.57 33.75
C ILE A 189 -10.87 -37.21 34.17
N LEU A 190 -10.02 -36.47 34.90
CA LEU A 190 -8.76 -36.95 35.47
C LEU A 190 -8.97 -37.41 36.93
#